data_AF-A0A3P7DZA7-F1
#
_entry.id   AF-A0A3P7DZA7-F1
#
_cell.length_a   1.000
_cell.length_b   1.000
_cell.length_c   1.000
_cell.angle_alpha   90.00
_cell.angle_beta   90.00
_cell.angle_gamma   90.00
#
_symmetry.space_group_name_H-M   'P 1'
#
loop_
_entity.id
_entity.type
_entity.pdbx_description
1 polymer ?
#
loop_
_entity_poly.entity_id
_entity_poly.type
_entity_poly.pdbx_seq_one_letter_code
_entity_poly.pdbx_strand_id
1 'polypeptide(L)'
;MSVKLADILPPPSSTSDEWSSVRRDPWFQGREDALKGDNIGAVVMKEPPPYGKRNGWIPRNIEDFGDGGAFPEIPVAQFPLGMGMDLRKKVSSDKTTALQCDADGKLRHDAIVRIGHSKDKIIYTRLADMKPKMLEEEDESFQKPDEETIAQQTEATLKVSNIQYFLQVASALPVRHAQKPDPVQYIRYTPSQQGGGHNSGAQQRIIRMVEVQQDPMEPPKFKINQKIPRAPPSPPAPVMHSPPRKTTVKEQADWKIPPCISNWKNPKGTSYFSQGRYGMNVVFYIYFVQAF
;
A
#
# COMPACT_ATOMS: atom_id res chain seq x y z
N MET A 1 -6.49 31.61 -33.98
CA MET A 1 -6.68 32.32 -32.70
C MET A 1 -6.43 31.31 -31.60
N SER A 2 -5.30 31.39 -30.90
CA SER A 2 -4.93 30.44 -29.84
C SER A 2 -5.45 30.98 -28.51
N VAL A 3 -6.40 30.27 -27.90
CA VAL A 3 -6.96 30.64 -26.60
C VAL A 3 -6.02 30.08 -25.53
N LYS A 4 -5.44 30.95 -24.69
CA LYS A 4 -4.57 30.53 -23.59
C LYS A 4 -5.43 29.91 -22.49
N LEU A 5 -5.03 28.73 -21.99
CA LEU A 5 -5.74 28.01 -20.93
C LEU A 5 -5.86 28.86 -19.64
N ALA A 6 -4.90 29.76 -19.41
CA ALA A 6 -4.91 30.71 -18.30
C ALA A 6 -6.08 31.70 -18.34
N ASP A 7 -6.65 31.98 -19.52
CA ASP A 7 -7.79 32.89 -19.68
C ASP A 7 -9.14 32.18 -19.49
N ILE A 8 -9.15 30.84 -19.50
CA ILE A 8 -10.36 30.00 -19.38
C ILE A 8 -10.59 29.57 -17.92
N LEU A 9 -9.53 29.51 -17.10
CA LEU A 9 -9.61 29.04 -15.73
C LEU A 9 -9.89 30.18 -14.74
N PRO A 10 -10.82 30.01 -13.78
CA PRO A 10 -11.06 31.01 -12.75
C PRO A 10 -9.80 31.23 -11.90
N PRO A 11 -9.57 32.47 -11.42
CA PRO A 11 -8.44 32.77 -10.55
C PRO A 11 -8.48 31.87 -9.31
N PRO A 12 -7.32 31.38 -8.81
CA PRO A 12 -7.29 30.46 -7.67
C PRO A 12 -7.92 31.13 -6.44
N SER A 13 -9.05 30.56 -5.99
CA SER A 13 -9.75 30.99 -4.79
C SER A 13 -9.00 30.48 -3.55
N SER A 14 -8.70 31.41 -2.64
CA SER A 14 -8.21 31.22 -1.27
C SER A 14 -6.72 30.91 -1.04
N THR A 15 -5.96 31.97 -0.75
CA THR A 15 -4.92 31.93 0.30
C THR A 15 -5.54 32.50 1.58
N SER A 16 -6.27 31.69 2.34
CA SER A 16 -6.62 32.04 3.72
C SER A 16 -5.40 31.86 4.62
N ASP A 17 -5.12 32.88 5.41
CA ASP A 17 -3.89 33.07 6.19
C ASP A 17 -3.68 32.06 7.34
N GLU A 18 -4.66 31.18 7.60
CA GLU A 18 -4.59 30.14 8.65
C GLU A 18 -3.67 28.96 8.29
N TRP A 19 -3.41 28.70 7.01
CA TRP A 19 -2.52 27.63 6.55
C TRP A 19 -1.03 28.04 6.47
N SER A 20 -0.72 29.29 6.83
CA SER A 20 0.63 29.87 6.77
C SER A 20 1.60 29.29 7.83
N SER A 21 1.07 28.69 8.90
CA SER A 21 1.87 28.11 9.99
C SER A 21 2.57 26.80 9.59
N VAL A 22 1.94 25.98 8.75
CA VAL A 22 2.49 24.69 8.27
C VAL A 22 3.60 24.91 7.23
N ARG A 23 3.55 26.01 6.47
CA ARG A 23 4.58 26.35 5.48
C ARG A 23 5.88 26.89 6.07
N ARG A 24 5.89 27.23 7.37
CA ARG A 24 7.10 27.70 8.07
C ARG A 24 7.94 26.58 8.70
N ASP A 25 7.51 25.33 8.62
CA ASP A 25 8.32 24.20 9.11
C ASP A 25 9.55 23.98 8.21
N PRO A 26 10.79 23.98 8.76
CA PRO A 26 12.02 23.72 8.03
C PRO A 26 11.99 22.45 7.17
N TRP A 27 11.16 21.46 7.54
CA TRP A 27 11.00 20.24 6.75
C TRP A 27 10.33 20.48 5.39
N PHE A 28 9.45 21.50 5.28
CA PHE A 28 8.77 21.88 4.04
C PHE A 28 9.45 23.02 3.28
N GLN A 29 10.44 23.69 3.88
CA GLN A 29 11.15 24.84 3.28
C GLN A 29 12.03 24.45 2.06
N GLY A 30 12.50 23.19 1.98
CA GLY A 30 13.44 22.76 0.94
C GLY A 30 12.91 22.76 -0.50
N ARG A 31 11.60 22.92 -0.72
CA ARG A 31 11.00 22.95 -2.07
C ARG A 31 10.49 24.33 -2.49
N GLU A 32 10.17 25.20 -1.53
CA GLU A 32 9.74 26.57 -1.84
C GLU A 32 10.94 27.49 -2.14
N ASP A 33 12.10 27.24 -1.53
CA ASP A 33 13.30 28.07 -1.75
C ASP A 33 13.94 27.82 -3.13
N ALA A 34 13.70 26.65 -3.74
CA ALA A 34 14.08 26.37 -5.13
C ALA A 34 13.23 27.13 -6.17
N LEU A 35 12.09 27.70 -5.76
CA LEU A 35 11.19 28.49 -6.62
C LEU A 35 11.19 29.99 -6.28
N LYS A 36 11.82 30.39 -5.17
CA LYS A 36 11.92 31.80 -4.75
C LYS A 36 13.30 32.43 -5.02
N GLY A 37 14.32 31.60 -5.30
CA GLY A 37 15.68 32.04 -5.60
C GLY A 37 16.02 32.04 -7.09
N ASP A 38 15.30 32.85 -7.88
CA ASP A 38 15.79 33.49 -9.13
C ASP A 38 14.61 34.24 -9.78
N ASN A 39 14.68 35.57 -9.82
CA ASN A 39 13.87 36.48 -10.63
C ASN A 39 12.33 36.30 -10.60
N ILE A 40 11.64 37.11 -9.79
CA ILE A 40 10.25 37.53 -10.07
C ILE A 40 10.30 38.50 -11.27
N GLY A 41 10.72 38.00 -12.42
CA GLY A 41 10.53 38.60 -13.75
C GLY A 41 9.50 37.76 -14.46
N ALA A 42 8.54 38.39 -15.14
CA ALA A 42 7.51 37.69 -15.92
C ALA A 42 8.13 36.51 -16.68
N VAL A 43 7.62 35.29 -16.46
CA VAL A 43 8.05 34.09 -17.20
C VAL A 43 7.80 34.37 -18.68
N VAL A 44 8.84 34.75 -19.42
CA VAL A 44 8.77 34.94 -20.86
C VAL A 44 8.66 33.54 -21.46
N MET A 45 7.43 33.06 -21.63
CA MET A 45 7.18 31.84 -22.37
C MET A 45 7.64 32.05 -23.80
N LYS A 46 8.73 31.40 -24.21
CA LYS A 46 9.13 31.32 -25.61
C LYS A 46 8.09 30.47 -26.31
N GLU A 47 7.15 31.10 -26.99
CA GLU A 47 6.19 30.38 -27.81
C GLU A 47 6.92 29.80 -29.03
N PRO A 48 6.86 28.48 -29.26
CA PRO A 48 7.51 27.86 -30.40
C PRO A 48 6.90 28.38 -31.72
N PRO A 49 7.68 28.48 -32.82
CA PRO A 49 7.14 28.84 -34.11
C PRO A 49 5.93 27.95 -34.45
N PRO A 50 4.87 28.49 -35.09
CA PRO A 50 3.71 27.70 -35.46
C PRO A 50 4.08 26.62 -36.48
N TYR A 51 3.26 25.57 -36.56
CA TYR A 51 3.44 24.48 -37.53
C TYR A 51 3.59 25.04 -38.95
N GLY A 52 4.59 24.55 -39.69
CA GLY A 52 4.98 25.05 -41.02
C GLY A 52 6.04 26.16 -41.03
N LYS A 53 6.36 26.80 -39.88
CA LYS A 53 7.44 27.80 -39.76
C LYS A 53 8.63 27.30 -38.92
N ARG A 54 8.76 25.99 -38.73
CA ARG A 54 9.78 25.36 -37.88
C ARG A 54 11.02 24.88 -38.67
N ASN A 55 11.10 25.19 -39.96
CA ASN A 55 12.24 24.81 -40.80
C ASN A 55 13.52 25.51 -40.30
N GLY A 56 14.52 24.73 -39.90
CA GLY A 56 15.80 25.23 -39.39
C GLY A 56 15.80 25.66 -37.92
N TRP A 57 14.66 25.59 -37.23
CA TRP A 57 14.58 25.86 -35.79
C TRP A 57 14.76 24.55 -35.01
N ILE A 58 15.63 24.56 -33.98
CA ILE A 58 15.97 23.37 -33.18
C ILE A 58 15.79 23.73 -31.71
N PRO A 59 14.81 23.15 -30.99
CA PRO A 59 14.66 23.35 -29.56
C PRO A 59 15.80 22.65 -28.82
N ARG A 60 16.54 23.42 -28.01
CA ARG A 60 17.66 22.91 -27.21
C ARG A 60 17.34 22.88 -25.73
N ASN A 61 16.60 23.89 -25.25
CA ASN A 61 16.25 24.07 -23.86
C ASN A 61 14.81 23.65 -23.60
N ILE A 62 14.49 23.35 -22.33
CA ILE A 62 13.13 22.96 -21.92
C ILE A 62 12.09 24.06 -22.21
N GLU A 63 12.52 25.33 -22.15
CA GLU A 63 11.69 26.50 -22.41
C GLU A 63 11.30 26.65 -23.90
N ASP A 64 12.09 26.09 -24.81
CA ASP A 64 11.84 26.22 -26.26
C ASP A 64 10.58 25.45 -26.69
N PHE A 65 10.11 24.51 -25.86
CA PHE A 65 8.90 23.73 -26.10
C PHE A 65 7.61 24.46 -25.66
N GLY A 66 7.69 25.62 -24.99
CA GLY A 66 6.53 26.31 -24.43
C GLY A 66 5.81 25.47 -23.37
N ASP A 67 4.57 25.04 -23.66
CA ASP A 67 3.75 24.16 -22.80
C ASP A 67 4.14 22.66 -22.93
N GLY A 68 5.25 22.38 -23.61
CA GLY A 68 5.75 21.03 -23.87
C GLY A 68 5.32 20.48 -25.23
N GLY A 69 5.61 19.19 -25.42
CA GLY A 69 5.44 18.50 -26.70
C GLY A 69 6.70 18.53 -27.57
N ALA A 70 7.03 17.39 -28.16
CA ALA A 70 8.12 17.27 -29.13
C ALA A 70 7.59 17.48 -30.55
N PHE A 71 8.41 18.08 -31.42
CA PHE A 71 8.06 18.38 -32.80
C PHE A 71 8.58 17.29 -33.74
N PRO A 72 7.71 16.39 -34.25
CA PRO A 72 8.14 15.26 -35.08
C PRO A 72 8.77 15.68 -36.43
N GLU A 73 8.51 16.90 -36.89
CA GLU A 73 9.07 17.47 -38.12
C GLU A 73 10.56 17.86 -38.01
N ILE A 74 11.10 17.98 -36.80
CA ILE A 74 12.51 18.29 -36.56
C ILE A 74 13.24 16.97 -36.31
N PRO A 75 14.18 16.54 -37.19
CA PRO A 75 14.88 15.25 -37.09
C PRO A 75 16.00 15.27 -36.02
N VAL A 76 15.67 15.71 -34.81
CA VAL A 76 16.54 15.77 -33.64
C VAL A 76 15.81 15.15 -32.46
N ALA A 77 16.53 14.41 -31.60
CA ALA A 77 15.97 13.86 -30.38
C ALA A 77 15.60 15.00 -29.41
N GLN A 78 14.32 15.09 -29.07
CA GLN A 78 13.73 16.13 -28.24
C GLN A 78 13.15 15.50 -26.98
N PHE A 79 13.34 16.14 -25.84
CA PHE A 79 12.95 15.61 -24.53
C PHE A 79 12.21 16.71 -23.73
N PRO A 80 10.96 17.05 -24.09
CA PRO A 80 10.16 17.97 -23.29
C PRO A 80 10.03 17.42 -21.86
N LEU A 81 10.21 18.29 -20.86
CA LEU A 81 10.24 17.93 -19.43
C LEU A 81 11.26 16.82 -19.05
N GLY A 82 12.30 16.61 -19.87
CA GLY A 82 13.31 15.56 -19.66
C GLY A 82 12.80 14.13 -19.91
N MET A 83 11.55 13.98 -20.37
CA MET A 83 10.94 12.67 -20.62
C MET A 83 11.73 11.90 -21.67
N GLY A 84 12.26 10.72 -21.32
CA GLY A 84 13.05 9.88 -22.21
C GLY A 84 14.57 10.10 -22.18
N MET A 85 15.08 11.08 -21.43
CA MET A 85 16.54 11.21 -21.20
C MET A 85 17.10 10.02 -20.42
N ASP A 86 16.31 9.45 -19.50
CA ASP A 86 16.73 8.36 -18.60
C ASP A 86 16.97 7.04 -19.33
N LEU A 87 16.44 6.88 -20.55
CA LEU A 87 16.74 5.73 -21.41
C LEU A 87 18.24 5.63 -21.74
N ARG A 88 18.97 6.77 -21.72
CA ARG A 88 20.41 6.83 -21.98
C ARG A 88 21.26 6.78 -20.71
N LYS A 89 20.74 7.23 -19.56
CA LYS A 89 21.47 7.24 -18.27
C LYS A 89 21.07 6.04 -17.40
N LYS A 90 21.27 4.83 -17.91
CA LYS A 90 21.13 3.53 -17.20
C LYS A 90 22.08 3.33 -15.99
N VAL A 91 22.49 4.39 -15.30
CA VAL A 91 23.62 4.38 -14.35
C VAL A 91 23.16 4.18 -12.90
N SER A 92 21.88 4.39 -12.57
CA SER A 92 21.36 4.10 -11.24
C SER A 92 20.05 3.32 -11.36
N SER A 93 20.05 2.08 -10.90
CA SER A 93 18.81 1.35 -10.64
C SER A 93 18.13 2.01 -9.43
N ASP A 94 17.39 3.08 -9.67
CA ASP A 94 16.74 3.83 -8.59
C ASP A 94 15.73 2.92 -7.89
N LYS A 95 15.93 2.73 -6.58
CA LYS A 95 15.08 1.89 -5.72
C LYS A 95 13.78 2.61 -5.31
N THR A 96 13.43 3.69 -6.00
CA THR A 96 12.29 4.54 -5.70
C THR A 96 11.07 4.10 -6.49
N THR A 97 9.93 3.93 -5.81
CA THR A 97 8.65 3.70 -6.48
C THR A 97 8.26 4.93 -7.29
N ALA A 98 7.78 4.72 -8.53
CA ALA A 98 7.33 5.81 -9.39
C ALA A 98 6.21 6.62 -8.70
N LEU A 99 6.28 7.94 -8.81
CA LEU A 99 5.21 8.83 -8.36
C LEU A 99 3.99 8.61 -9.25
N GLN A 100 2.87 8.22 -8.63
CA GLN A 100 1.61 7.99 -9.31
C GLN A 100 0.64 9.13 -9.01
N CYS A 101 -0.21 9.48 -9.97
CA CYS A 101 -1.32 10.40 -9.78
C CYS A 101 -2.65 9.66 -9.93
N ASP A 102 -3.66 10.11 -9.21
CA ASP A 102 -5.04 9.65 -9.36
C ASP A 102 -5.70 10.29 -10.60
N ALA A 103 -6.89 9.82 -10.96
CA ALA A 103 -7.68 10.42 -12.05
C ALA A 103 -7.96 11.92 -11.82
N ASP A 104 -8.05 12.35 -10.56
CA ASP A 104 -8.21 13.75 -10.15
C ASP A 104 -6.90 14.57 -10.21
N GLY A 105 -5.77 13.97 -10.63
CA GLY A 105 -4.46 14.62 -10.64
C GLY A 105 -3.77 14.75 -9.27
N LYS A 106 -4.39 14.24 -8.20
CA LYS A 106 -3.77 14.20 -6.85
C LYS A 106 -2.67 13.14 -6.79
N LEU A 107 -1.57 13.44 -6.12
CA LEU A 107 -0.50 12.47 -5.88
C LEU A 107 -0.99 11.32 -5.00
N ARG A 108 -0.77 10.08 -5.47
CA ARG A 108 -1.13 8.83 -4.79
C ARG A 108 -0.09 8.48 -3.73
N HIS A 109 -0.14 9.17 -2.59
CA HIS A 109 0.65 8.81 -1.41
C HIS A 109 0.27 7.44 -0.83
N ASP A 110 -0.91 6.93 -1.16
CA ASP A 110 -1.38 5.59 -0.80
C ASP A 110 -0.57 4.47 -1.45
N ALA A 111 0.13 4.76 -2.57
CA ALA A 111 0.99 3.79 -3.24
C ALA A 111 2.09 3.24 -2.32
N ILE A 112 2.60 4.05 -1.38
CA ILE A 112 3.63 3.63 -0.39
C ILE A 112 3.04 2.63 0.60
N VAL A 113 1.84 2.88 1.08
CA VAL A 113 1.15 2.02 2.06
C VAL A 113 0.72 0.71 1.42
N ARG A 114 0.37 0.73 0.14
CA ARG A 114 -0.05 -0.44 -0.64
C ARG A 114 1.10 -1.38 -1.01
N ILE A 115 2.37 -1.00 -0.79
CA ILE A 115 3.52 -1.87 -1.06
C ILE A 115 3.36 -3.18 -0.27
N GLY A 116 3.32 -4.31 -0.98
CA GLY A 116 3.17 -5.65 -0.39
C GLY A 116 1.72 -6.11 -0.20
N HIS A 117 0.74 -5.26 -0.47
CA HIS A 117 -0.67 -5.64 -0.56
C HIS A 117 -1.08 -5.83 -2.02
N SER A 118 -2.14 -6.61 -2.23
CA SER A 118 -2.73 -6.75 -3.56
C SER A 118 -3.48 -5.47 -3.97
N LYS A 119 -3.55 -5.19 -5.27
CA LYS A 119 -4.10 -3.94 -5.82
C LYS A 119 -5.60 -3.71 -5.48
N ASP A 120 -6.31 -4.81 -5.29
CA ASP A 120 -7.73 -4.91 -4.94
C ASP A 120 -8.00 -4.73 -3.44
N LYS A 121 -6.98 -4.86 -2.58
CA LYS A 121 -7.15 -4.68 -1.14
C LYS A 121 -7.46 -3.21 -0.84
N ILE A 122 -8.56 -2.98 -0.15
CA ILE A 122 -8.96 -1.64 0.29
C ILE A 122 -8.13 -1.26 1.51
N ILE A 123 -7.44 -0.11 1.44
CA ILE A 123 -6.66 0.45 2.54
C ILE A 123 -7.05 1.92 2.67
N TYR A 124 -7.56 2.30 3.84
CA TYR A 124 -7.88 3.67 4.16
C TYR A 124 -6.60 4.45 4.49
N THR A 125 -6.41 5.57 3.82
CA THR A 125 -5.18 6.39 3.90
C THR A 125 -5.49 7.87 3.87
N ARG A 126 -6.65 8.27 3.32
CA ARG A 126 -6.98 9.66 3.03
C ARG A 126 -7.73 10.25 4.21
N LEU A 127 -7.55 11.56 4.46
CA LEU A 127 -8.37 12.28 5.44
C LEU A 127 -9.87 12.22 5.10
N ALA A 128 -10.22 12.12 3.81
CA ALA A 128 -11.59 11.92 3.36
C ALA A 128 -12.21 10.62 3.93
N ASP A 129 -11.40 9.59 4.18
CA ASP A 129 -11.84 8.31 4.73
C ASP A 129 -12.21 8.42 6.22
N MET A 130 -11.72 9.44 6.92
CA MET A 130 -12.04 9.70 8.33
C MET A 130 -13.29 10.54 8.55
N LYS A 131 -13.77 11.21 7.51
CA LYS A 131 -14.94 12.08 7.64
C LYS A 131 -16.19 11.19 7.77
N PRO A 132 -17.09 11.49 8.73
CA PRO A 132 -18.34 10.76 8.82
C PRO A 132 -19.15 11.00 7.54
N LYS A 133 -19.75 9.94 7.02
CA LYS A 133 -20.75 10.03 5.97
C LYS A 133 -22.10 10.24 6.64
N MET A 134 -22.86 11.25 6.19
CA MET A 134 -24.25 11.38 6.60
C MET A 134 -25.02 10.22 5.97
N LEU A 135 -25.79 9.51 6.79
CA LEU A 135 -26.59 8.37 6.35
C LEU A 135 -28.02 8.87 6.16
N GLU A 136 -28.57 8.72 4.97
CA GLU A 136 -30.01 8.85 4.76
C GLU A 136 -30.61 7.46 5.00
N GLU A 137 -31.67 7.36 5.80
CA GLU A 137 -32.27 6.06 6.17
C GLU A 137 -32.81 5.30 4.94
N GLU A 138 -33.03 6.02 3.84
CA GLU A 138 -33.54 5.52 2.56
C GLU A 138 -32.42 5.05 1.59
N ASP A 139 -31.14 5.15 1.96
CA ASP A 139 -30.03 4.76 1.08
C ASP A 139 -30.00 3.23 0.85
N GLU A 140 -30.37 2.79 -0.34
CA GLU A 140 -30.32 1.38 -0.78
C GLU A 140 -28.93 0.73 -0.58
N SER A 141 -27.86 1.53 -0.56
CA SER A 141 -26.49 1.05 -0.33
C SER A 141 -26.24 0.43 1.04
N PHE A 142 -27.08 0.75 2.04
CA PHE A 142 -27.01 0.16 3.38
C PHE A 142 -27.89 -1.08 3.55
N GLN A 143 -28.72 -1.41 2.56
CA GLN A 143 -29.49 -2.63 2.59
C GLN A 143 -28.57 -3.84 2.43
N LYS A 144 -28.95 -4.95 3.05
CA LYS A 144 -28.25 -6.22 2.83
C LYS A 144 -28.41 -6.59 1.35
N PRO A 145 -27.41 -7.25 0.73
CA PRO A 145 -27.56 -7.79 -0.60
C PRO A 145 -28.80 -8.68 -0.72
N ASP A 146 -29.30 -8.83 -1.94
CA ASP A 146 -30.51 -9.60 -2.23
C ASP A 146 -30.40 -11.05 -1.72
N GLU A 147 -31.52 -11.66 -1.31
CA GLU A 147 -31.54 -12.99 -0.68
C GLU A 147 -30.95 -14.06 -1.61
N GLU A 148 -31.17 -13.92 -2.92
CA GLU A 148 -30.57 -14.80 -3.93
C GLU A 148 -29.03 -14.70 -3.92
N THR A 149 -28.47 -13.49 -3.84
CA THR A 149 -27.01 -13.30 -3.81
C THR A 149 -26.39 -13.86 -2.53
N ILE A 150 -27.10 -13.74 -1.40
CA ILE A 150 -26.69 -14.32 -0.12
C ILE A 150 -26.70 -15.85 -0.22
N ALA A 151 -27.74 -16.44 -0.80
CA ALA A 151 -27.82 -17.89 -1.02
C ALA A 151 -26.68 -18.39 -1.90
N GLN A 152 -26.41 -17.72 -3.04
CA GLN A 152 -25.29 -18.05 -3.94
C GLN A 152 -23.93 -17.96 -3.24
N GLN A 153 -23.68 -16.88 -2.47
CA GLN A 153 -22.45 -16.71 -1.70
C GLN A 153 -22.30 -17.77 -0.61
N THR A 154 -23.41 -18.12 0.06
CA THR A 154 -23.44 -19.16 1.08
C THR A 154 -23.09 -20.50 0.47
N GLU A 155 -23.68 -20.87 -0.66
CA GLU A 155 -23.35 -22.11 -1.37
C GLU A 155 -21.89 -22.15 -1.84
N ALA A 156 -21.39 -21.06 -2.41
CA ALA A 156 -19.99 -20.96 -2.84
C ALA A 156 -19.03 -21.13 -1.66
N THR A 157 -19.31 -20.47 -0.54
CA THR A 157 -18.52 -20.56 0.69
C THR A 157 -18.57 -21.96 1.29
N LEU A 158 -19.76 -22.60 1.31
CA LEU A 158 -19.93 -23.97 1.78
C LEU A 158 -19.13 -24.96 0.91
N LYS A 159 -19.16 -24.83 -0.42
CA LYS A 159 -18.38 -25.68 -1.35
C LYS A 159 -16.89 -25.59 -1.05
N VAL A 160 -16.35 -24.37 -0.90
CA VAL A 160 -14.92 -24.13 -0.61
C VAL A 160 -14.55 -24.67 0.78
N SER A 161 -15.38 -24.40 1.80
CA SER A 161 -15.16 -24.86 3.16
C SER A 161 -15.18 -26.39 3.27
N ASN A 162 -16.11 -27.04 2.57
CA ASN A 162 -16.19 -28.49 2.54
C ASN A 162 -14.93 -29.12 1.92
N ILE A 163 -14.39 -28.56 0.84
CA ILE A 163 -13.13 -29.02 0.24
C ILE A 163 -11.99 -28.97 1.27
N GLN A 164 -11.86 -27.86 2.00
CA GLN A 164 -10.83 -27.72 3.03
C GLN A 164 -11.05 -28.72 4.19
N TYR A 165 -12.28 -28.89 4.63
CA TYR A 165 -12.64 -29.86 5.66
C TYR A 165 -12.28 -31.29 5.24
N PHE A 166 -12.61 -31.72 4.02
CA PHE A 166 -12.25 -33.02 3.50
C PHE A 166 -10.73 -33.25 3.48
N LEU A 167 -9.92 -32.24 3.13
CA LEU A 167 -8.45 -32.33 3.20
C LEU A 167 -7.95 -32.54 4.64
N GLN A 168 -8.53 -31.84 5.61
CA GLN A 168 -8.17 -32.00 7.02
C GLN A 168 -8.55 -33.39 7.55
N VAL A 169 -9.79 -33.84 7.30
CA VAL A 169 -10.25 -35.18 7.69
C VAL A 169 -9.39 -36.27 7.04
N ALA A 170 -9.08 -36.13 5.76
CA ALA A 170 -8.24 -37.10 5.05
C ALA A 170 -6.80 -37.16 5.60
N SER A 171 -6.29 -36.08 6.20
CA SER A 171 -4.97 -36.06 6.85
C SER A 171 -4.99 -36.65 8.28
N ALA A 172 -6.14 -36.60 8.94
CA ALA A 172 -6.32 -37.13 10.30
C ALA A 172 -6.51 -38.65 10.33
N LEU A 173 -7.00 -39.25 9.23
CA LEU A 173 -7.13 -40.70 9.10
C LEU A 173 -5.75 -41.34 8.84
N PRO A 174 -5.23 -42.18 9.76
CA PRO A 174 -3.84 -42.65 9.71
C PRO A 174 -3.58 -43.70 8.63
N VAL A 175 -4.62 -44.42 8.19
CA VAL A 175 -4.52 -45.49 7.20
C VAL A 175 -5.38 -45.11 6.00
N ARG A 176 -4.76 -45.09 4.81
CA ARG A 176 -5.48 -44.96 3.55
C ARG A 176 -5.44 -46.28 2.81
N HIS A 177 -6.60 -46.69 2.29
CA HIS A 177 -6.64 -47.76 1.30
C HIS A 177 -5.96 -47.29 0.01
N ALA A 178 -5.41 -48.21 -0.77
CA ALA A 178 -4.82 -47.91 -2.07
C ALA A 178 -5.85 -47.18 -2.95
N GLN A 179 -5.57 -45.91 -3.27
CA GLN A 179 -6.43 -45.12 -4.13
C GLN A 179 -6.26 -45.57 -5.59
N LYS A 180 -7.36 -45.57 -6.35
CA LYS A 180 -7.27 -45.77 -7.80
C LYS A 180 -6.56 -44.56 -8.40
N PRO A 181 -5.56 -44.74 -9.27
CA PRO A 181 -4.89 -43.61 -9.90
C PRO A 181 -5.91 -42.82 -10.74
N ASP A 182 -5.83 -41.50 -10.68
CA ASP A 182 -6.67 -40.63 -11.49
C ASP A 182 -6.43 -40.88 -13.00
N PRO A 183 -7.45 -40.62 -13.84
CA PRO A 183 -7.32 -40.80 -15.28
C PRO A 183 -6.20 -39.91 -15.83
N VAL A 184 -5.51 -40.43 -16.84
CA VAL A 184 -4.46 -39.73 -17.57
C VAL A 184 -4.96 -38.39 -18.11
N GLN A 185 -4.24 -37.30 -17.81
CA GLN A 185 -4.58 -35.96 -18.30
C GLN A 185 -3.61 -35.53 -19.41
N TYR A 186 -4.11 -34.92 -20.47
CA TYR A 186 -3.29 -34.35 -21.54
C TYR A 186 -3.34 -32.83 -21.47
N ILE A 187 -2.18 -32.19 -21.33
CA ILE A 187 -2.04 -30.74 -21.22
C ILE A 187 -1.32 -30.23 -22.46
N ARG A 188 -1.88 -29.20 -23.10
CA ARG A 188 -1.22 -28.49 -24.20
C ARG A 188 -0.40 -27.34 -23.62
N TYR A 189 0.91 -27.39 -23.81
CA TYR A 189 1.87 -26.42 -23.32
C TYR A 189 2.49 -25.63 -24.46
N THR A 190 2.45 -24.30 -24.37
CA THR A 190 3.14 -23.37 -25.27
C THR A 190 4.37 -22.82 -24.53
N PRO A 191 5.59 -23.21 -24.90
CA PRO A 191 6.80 -22.66 -24.29
C PRO A 191 6.92 -21.16 -24.55
N SER A 192 7.35 -20.39 -23.55
CA SER A 192 7.67 -18.97 -23.71
C SER A 192 8.95 -18.77 -24.53
N GLN A 193 9.91 -19.68 -24.38
CA GLN A 193 11.12 -19.73 -25.19
C GLN A 193 10.82 -20.40 -26.53
N GLN A 194 10.54 -19.58 -27.54
CA GLN A 194 10.37 -20.02 -28.91
C GLN A 194 11.67 -19.77 -29.69
N GLY A 195 12.21 -20.81 -30.32
CA GLY A 195 13.39 -20.71 -31.16
C GLY A 195 13.52 -21.96 -32.01
N GLY A 196 14.01 -21.82 -33.24
CA GLY A 196 14.05 -22.92 -34.22
C GLY A 196 14.83 -24.17 -33.77
N GLY A 197 15.76 -24.03 -32.82
CA GLY A 197 16.49 -25.15 -32.23
C GLY A 197 15.77 -25.88 -31.08
N HIS A 198 14.60 -25.42 -30.66
CA HIS A 198 13.86 -25.97 -29.52
C HIS A 198 12.56 -26.61 -30.00
N ASN A 199 12.12 -27.65 -29.30
CA ASN A 199 10.86 -28.36 -29.62
C ASN A 199 10.77 -28.92 -31.06
N SER A 200 11.91 -29.25 -31.69
CA SER A 200 11.96 -29.76 -33.07
C SER A 200 11.18 -28.90 -34.09
N GLY A 201 11.13 -27.58 -33.86
CA GLY A 201 10.40 -26.62 -34.71
C GLY A 201 8.90 -26.51 -34.42
N ALA A 202 8.33 -27.31 -33.53
CA ALA A 202 6.93 -27.18 -33.14
C ALA A 202 6.71 -26.01 -32.17
N GLN A 203 5.60 -25.29 -32.34
CA GLN A 203 5.26 -24.17 -31.45
C GLN A 203 4.72 -24.62 -30.08
N GLN A 204 4.15 -25.83 -30.00
CA GLN A 204 3.47 -26.34 -28.81
C GLN A 204 3.88 -27.78 -28.52
N ARG A 205 3.66 -28.22 -27.28
CA ARG A 205 3.88 -29.59 -26.80
C ARG A 205 2.60 -30.12 -26.19
N ILE A 206 2.32 -31.41 -26.37
CA ILE A 206 1.26 -32.11 -25.63
C ILE A 206 1.95 -33.00 -24.60
N ILE A 207 1.64 -32.78 -23.33
CA ILE A 207 2.23 -33.49 -22.20
C ILE A 207 1.17 -34.41 -21.61
N ARG A 208 1.52 -35.69 -21.48
CA ARG A 208 0.72 -36.69 -20.80
C ARG A 208 1.11 -36.69 -19.32
N MET A 209 0.22 -36.20 -18.47
CA MET A 209 0.37 -36.24 -17.00
C MET A 209 -0.24 -37.54 -16.48
N VAL A 210 0.55 -38.27 -15.69
CA VAL A 210 0.14 -39.50 -15.00
C VAL A 210 0.56 -39.36 -13.54
N GLU A 211 -0.38 -39.55 -12.61
CA GLU A 211 -0.06 -39.58 -11.19
C GLU A 211 0.71 -40.87 -10.87
N VAL A 212 1.84 -40.73 -10.15
CA VAL A 212 2.61 -41.89 -9.69
C VAL A 212 1.86 -42.52 -8.52
N GLN A 213 1.53 -43.80 -8.64
CA GLN A 213 0.85 -44.55 -7.59
C GLN A 213 1.69 -44.53 -6.29
N GLN A 214 1.09 -44.05 -5.21
CA GLN A 214 1.72 -44.00 -3.88
C GLN A 214 1.52 -45.33 -3.16
N ASP A 215 2.58 -45.84 -2.52
CA ASP A 215 2.51 -47.06 -1.71
C ASP A 215 1.77 -46.77 -0.39
N PRO A 216 0.66 -47.47 -0.07
CA PRO A 216 -0.09 -47.25 1.17
C PRO A 216 0.70 -47.60 2.45
N MET A 217 1.81 -48.34 2.34
CA MET A 217 2.67 -48.72 3.46
C MET A 217 3.93 -47.85 3.58
N GLU A 218 4.13 -46.88 2.69
CA GLU A 218 5.29 -45.99 2.71
C GLU A 218 5.15 -44.96 3.85
N PRO A 219 6.13 -44.87 4.78
CA PRO A 219 6.11 -43.86 5.83
C PRO A 219 6.34 -42.45 5.27
N PRO A 220 6.00 -41.38 6.02
CA PRO A 220 6.25 -40.00 5.59
C PRO A 220 7.73 -39.74 5.23
N LYS A 221 7.97 -39.21 4.02
CA LYS A 221 9.33 -39.03 3.44
C LYS A 221 10.20 -37.98 4.14
N PHE A 222 9.57 -36.95 4.72
CA PHE A 222 10.27 -35.76 5.22
C PHE A 222 9.91 -35.45 6.68
N LYS A 223 10.85 -34.84 7.39
CA LYS A 223 10.63 -34.33 8.75
C LYS A 223 9.84 -33.02 8.70
N ILE A 224 8.61 -33.02 9.20
CA ILE A 224 7.69 -31.86 9.17
C ILE A 224 7.85 -30.97 10.43
N ASN A 225 8.61 -31.41 11.43
CA ASN A 225 8.76 -30.74 12.73
C ASN A 225 9.76 -29.57 12.74
N GLN A 226 10.15 -29.05 11.56
CA GLN A 226 11.04 -27.90 11.47
C GLN A 226 10.30 -26.62 11.89
N LYS A 227 10.70 -26.05 13.03
CA LYS A 227 10.14 -24.79 13.55
C LYS A 227 10.84 -23.62 12.90
N ILE A 228 10.13 -22.93 12.00
CA ILE A 228 10.56 -21.66 11.42
C ILE A 228 9.96 -20.49 12.24
N PRO A 229 10.69 -19.37 12.39
CA PRO A 229 10.11 -18.17 12.99
C PRO A 229 8.92 -17.70 12.14
N ARG A 230 7.96 -17.04 12.79
CA ARG A 230 6.80 -16.48 12.09
C ARG A 230 7.30 -15.48 11.04
N ALA A 231 6.80 -15.62 9.81
CA ALA A 231 7.05 -14.66 8.73
C ALA A 231 6.63 -13.24 9.16
N PRO A 232 7.24 -12.18 8.60
CA PRO A 232 6.82 -10.82 8.90
C PRO A 232 5.31 -10.67 8.62
N PRO A 233 4.58 -9.93 9.47
CA PRO A 233 3.16 -9.68 9.24
C PRO A 233 2.97 -8.89 7.93
N SER A 234 1.75 -8.87 7.42
CA SER A 234 1.41 -7.96 6.32
C SER A 234 1.75 -6.51 6.70
N PRO A 235 2.15 -5.65 5.74
CA PRO A 235 2.51 -4.26 6.02
C PRO A 235 1.45 -3.57 6.89
N PRO A 236 1.86 -2.80 7.92
CA PRO A 236 0.95 -2.22 8.88
C PRO A 236 -0.04 -1.27 8.20
N ALA A 237 -1.31 -1.36 8.59
CA ALA A 237 -2.32 -0.43 8.12
C ALA A 237 -2.07 0.98 8.71
N PRO A 238 -2.37 2.06 7.96
CA PRO A 238 -2.34 3.41 8.49
C PRO A 238 -3.29 3.55 9.68
N VAL A 239 -2.82 4.23 10.72
CA VAL A 239 -3.60 4.42 11.93
C VAL A 239 -4.38 5.73 11.83
N MET A 240 -5.69 5.62 11.61
CA MET A 240 -6.59 6.76 11.38
C MET A 240 -7.15 7.32 12.70
N HIS A 241 -6.26 7.81 13.58
CA HIS A 241 -6.67 8.40 14.86
C HIS A 241 -7.29 9.79 14.70
N SER A 242 -8.19 10.16 15.61
CA SER A 242 -8.52 11.56 15.83
C SER A 242 -7.26 12.34 16.28
N PRO A 243 -7.22 13.66 16.09
CA PRO A 243 -6.12 14.49 16.59
C PRO A 243 -5.87 14.21 18.09
N PRO A 244 -4.61 14.08 18.53
CA PRO A 244 -4.29 13.78 19.93
C PRO A 244 -4.95 14.77 20.89
N ARG A 245 -5.66 14.26 21.90
CA ARG A 245 -6.25 15.10 22.95
C ARG A 245 -5.14 15.74 23.79
N LYS A 246 -5.28 17.03 24.11
CA LYS A 246 -4.33 17.73 24.99
C LYS A 246 -4.47 17.19 26.41
N THR A 247 -3.41 16.59 26.94
CA THR A 247 -3.34 16.12 28.32
C THR A 247 -3.01 17.26 29.27
N THR A 248 -3.67 17.30 30.42
CA THR A 248 -3.33 18.29 31.47
C THR A 248 -2.27 17.72 32.41
N VAL A 249 -1.43 18.58 32.99
CA VAL A 249 -0.41 18.16 33.98
C VAL A 249 -1.06 17.48 35.19
N LYS A 250 -2.25 17.95 35.59
CA LYS A 250 -3.06 17.34 36.65
C LYS A 250 -3.45 15.91 36.30
N GLU A 251 -4.03 15.69 35.12
CA GLU A 251 -4.39 14.35 34.64
C GLU A 251 -3.17 13.42 34.62
N GLN A 252 -2.01 13.89 34.11
CA GLN A 252 -0.79 13.08 34.11
C GLN A 252 -0.31 12.72 35.53
N ALA A 253 -0.47 13.62 36.50
CA ALA A 253 -0.12 13.35 37.91
C ALA A 253 -1.10 12.38 38.57
N ASP A 254 -2.40 12.50 38.28
CA ASP A 254 -3.45 11.61 38.78
C ASP A 254 -3.23 10.16 38.29
N TRP A 255 -2.70 9.99 37.07
CA TRP A 255 -2.35 8.69 36.50
C TRP A 255 -0.97 8.15 36.93
N LYS A 256 -0.25 8.84 37.82
CA LYS A 256 1.05 8.36 38.31
C LYS A 256 0.87 7.25 39.34
N ILE A 257 0.96 5.99 38.89
CA ILE A 257 0.83 4.81 39.74
C ILE A 257 2.08 4.66 40.63
N PRO A 258 1.93 4.62 41.97
CA PRO A 258 3.05 4.40 42.89
C PRO A 258 3.72 3.03 42.68
N PRO A 259 5.04 2.90 42.92
CA PRO A 259 5.75 1.63 42.75
C PRO A 259 5.20 0.57 43.71
N CYS A 260 4.99 -0.66 43.22
CA CYS A 260 4.55 -1.77 44.06
C CYS A 260 5.70 -2.28 44.96
N ILE A 261 5.64 -1.97 46.26
CA ILE A 261 6.50 -2.48 47.33
C ILE A 261 5.68 -3.54 48.06
N SER A 262 5.93 -4.80 47.74
CA SER A 262 5.18 -5.89 48.36
C SER A 262 5.81 -6.34 49.69
N ASN A 263 4.98 -6.72 50.65
CA ASN A 263 5.45 -7.30 51.92
C ASN A 263 5.94 -8.75 51.79
N TRP A 264 5.60 -9.43 50.68
CA TRP A 264 5.88 -10.84 50.46
C TRP A 264 7.05 -11.10 49.51
N LYS A 265 7.17 -10.32 48.44
CA LYS A 265 8.12 -10.54 47.35
C LYS A 265 9.00 -9.30 47.11
N ASN A 266 10.30 -9.48 47.33
CA ASN A 266 11.34 -8.55 46.93
C ASN A 266 12.39 -9.30 46.10
N PRO A 267 12.14 -9.53 44.80
CA PRO A 267 12.98 -10.43 44.01
C PRO A 267 14.38 -9.86 43.73
N LYS A 268 14.54 -8.54 43.72
CA LYS A 268 15.85 -7.87 43.51
C LYS A 268 16.63 -7.65 44.80
N GLY A 269 16.07 -7.96 45.97
CA GLY A 269 16.71 -7.70 47.26
C GLY A 269 16.91 -6.21 47.56
N THR A 270 16.15 -5.32 46.91
CA THR A 270 16.28 -3.87 47.09
C THR A 270 15.96 -3.50 48.54
N SER A 271 16.83 -2.73 49.18
CA SER A 271 16.57 -2.23 50.52
C SER A 271 15.62 -1.04 50.45
N TYR A 272 14.48 -1.12 51.14
CA TYR A 272 13.53 -0.03 51.28
C TYR A 272 13.67 0.59 52.67
N PHE A 273 13.65 1.92 52.75
CA PHE A 273 13.52 2.61 54.03
C PHE A 273 12.20 2.16 54.70
N SER A 274 12.20 1.92 56.01
CA SER A 274 11.04 1.27 56.66
C SER A 274 9.73 2.02 56.42
N GLN A 275 9.75 3.36 56.39
CA GLN A 275 8.58 4.19 56.04
C GLN A 275 8.00 3.85 54.66
N GLY A 276 8.84 3.60 53.65
CA GLY A 276 8.38 3.21 52.32
C GLY A 276 7.76 1.82 52.28
N ARG A 277 8.21 0.91 53.16
CA ARG A 277 7.69 -0.46 53.27
C ARG A 277 6.32 -0.50 53.96
N TYR A 278 6.15 0.26 55.04
CA TYR A 278 4.88 0.33 55.77
C TYR A 278 3.87 1.30 55.13
N GLY A 279 4.33 2.27 54.35
CA GLY A 279 3.48 3.33 53.79
C GLY A 279 2.39 2.84 52.83
N MET A 280 2.55 1.67 52.20
CA MET A 280 1.56 1.16 51.25
C MET A 280 0.49 0.26 51.86
N ASN A 281 0.60 -0.11 53.14
CA ASN A 281 -0.46 -0.87 53.81
C ASN A 281 -1.74 -0.04 54.06
N VAL A 282 -1.71 1.28 53.81
CA VAL A 282 -2.79 2.18 54.26
C VAL A 282 -3.76 2.58 53.14
N VAL A 283 -3.42 2.48 51.85
CA VAL A 283 -4.27 3.05 50.79
C VAL A 283 -4.25 2.22 49.50
N PHE A 284 -4.65 0.95 49.61
CA PHE A 284 -5.10 0.18 48.43
C PHE A 284 -6.51 -0.37 48.68
N TYR A 285 -7.45 0.53 48.97
CA TYR A 285 -8.83 0.30 48.54
C TYR A 285 -8.85 0.54 47.04
N ILE A 286 -8.76 -0.56 46.29
CA ILE A 286 -9.06 -0.58 44.86
C ILE A 286 -10.53 -0.18 44.75
N TYR A 287 -10.78 1.12 44.58
CA TYR A 287 -12.04 1.60 44.03
C TYR A 287 -12.05 1.22 42.55
N PHE A 288 -12.42 -0.03 42.28
CA PHE A 288 -12.91 -0.44 40.98
C PHE A 288 -14.33 0.13 40.87
N VAL A 289 -14.43 1.46 40.75
CA VAL A 289 -15.67 2.12 40.37
C VAL A 289 -15.74 2.03 38.86
N GLN A 290 -16.59 1.09 38.48
CA GLN A 290 -17.24 0.94 37.19
C GLN A 290 -17.63 2.30 36.61
N ALA A 291 -16.79 2.85 35.72
CA ALA A 291 -17.19 3.87 34.76
C ALA A 291 -17.17 3.18 33.40
N PHE A 292 -18.36 2.75 32.99
CA PHE A 292 -18.73 2.64 31.58
C PHE A 292 -18.61 4.01 30.91
#